data_AF-A0A356VZ88-F1
#
_entry.id   AF-A0A356VZ88-F1
#
_cell.length_a   1.000
_cell.length_b   1.000
_cell.length_c   1.000
_cell.angle_alpha   90.00
_cell.angle_beta   90.00
_cell.angle_gamma   90.00
#
_symmetry.space_group_name_H-M   'P 1'
#
loop_
_entity.id
_entity.type
_entity.pdbx_description
1 polymer ?
#
loop_
_entity_poly.entity_id
_entity_poly.type
_entity_poly.pdbx_seq_one_letter_code
_entity_poly.pdbx_strand_id
1 'polypeptide(L)'
;PIAVLVICEIFASGLMVKNGLFRKLICGRPIIVIYNGKIQQSEMRRLRMTTEDLCEQLRQKDVFSIQDVAYAIVETNGKLSVIK
;
A
#
# COMPACT_ATOMS: atom_id res chain seq x y z
N PRO A 1 -29.35 -7.85 -15.02
CA PRO A 1 -28.52 -7.13 -14.03
C PRO A 1 -27.22 -7.88 -13.63
N ILE A 2 -27.31 -9.09 -13.09
CA ILE A 2 -26.14 -9.85 -12.60
C ILE A 2 -25.19 -10.26 -13.75
N ALA A 3 -25.73 -10.69 -14.90
CA ALA A 3 -24.92 -11.09 -16.06
C ALA A 3 -24.02 -9.96 -16.59
N VAL A 4 -24.47 -8.71 -16.56
CA VAL A 4 -23.69 -7.55 -17.01
C VAL A 4 -22.49 -7.32 -16.08
N LEU A 5 -22.70 -7.43 -14.76
CA LEU A 5 -21.63 -7.31 -13.77
C LEU A 5 -20.59 -8.42 -13.94
N VAL A 6 -21.02 -9.67 -14.12
CA VAL A 6 -20.14 -10.82 -14.33
C VAL A 6 -19.30 -10.66 -15.60
N ILE A 7 -19.91 -10.24 -16.70
CA ILE A 7 -19.18 -9.98 -17.96
C ILE A 7 -18.15 -8.85 -17.77
N CYS A 8 -18.53 -7.78 -17.06
CA CYS A 8 -17.64 -6.66 -16.79
C CYS A 8 -16.44 -7.07 -15.93
N GLU A 9 -16.65 -7.91 -14.90
CA GLU A 9 -15.60 -8.43 -14.04
C GLU A 9 -14.63 -9.34 -14.80
N ILE A 10 -15.14 -10.28 -15.60
CA ILE A 10 -14.31 -11.18 -16.42
C ILE A 10 -13.47 -10.38 -17.41
N PHE A 11 -14.06 -9.37 -18.06
CA PHE A 11 -13.35 -8.51 -18.99
C PHE A 11 -12.26 -7.67 -18.30
N ALA A 12 -12.58 -7.04 -17.17
CA ALA A 12 -11.62 -6.28 -16.37
C ALA A 12 -10.47 -7.15 -15.87
N SER A 13 -10.78 -8.37 -15.39
CA SER A 13 -9.79 -9.34 -14.91
C SER A 13 -8.85 -9.80 -16.03
N GLY A 14 -9.40 -10.11 -17.21
CA GLY A 14 -8.60 -10.43 -18.40
C GLY A 14 -7.67 -9.29 -18.83
N LEU A 15 -8.14 -8.05 -18.77
CA LEU A 15 -7.32 -6.86 -19.07
C LEU A 15 -6.17 -6.68 -18.07
N MET A 16 -6.41 -6.91 -16.77
CA MET A 16 -5.39 -6.79 -15.73
C MET A 16 -4.28 -7.83 -15.88
N VAL A 17 -4.61 -9.08 -16.24
CA VAL A 17 -3.64 -10.15 -16.44
C VAL A 17 -2.77 -9.89 -17.67
N LYS A 18 -3.37 -9.37 -18.75
CA LYS A 18 -2.66 -9.13 -20.01
C LYS A 18 -1.76 -7.90 -19.97
N ASN A 19 -2.12 -6.87 -19.21
CA ASN A 19 -1.41 -5.60 -19.21
C ASN A 19 -1.01 -5.16 -17.79
N GLY A 20 0.25 -5.41 -17.42
CA GLY A 20 0.79 -5.07 -16.09
C GLY A 20 0.72 -3.57 -15.73
N LEU A 21 0.66 -2.69 -16.73
CA LEU A 21 0.44 -1.25 -16.55
C LEU A 21 -1.00 -0.93 -16.08
N PHE A 22 -1.99 -1.63 -16.63
CA PHE A 22 -3.39 -1.50 -16.24
C PHE A 22 -3.61 -2.03 -14.82
N ARG A 23 -2.97 -3.15 -14.48
CA ARG A 23 -2.94 -3.67 -13.11
C ARG A 23 -2.33 -2.67 -12.12
N LYS A 24 -1.19 -2.05 -12.46
CA LYS A 24 -0.56 -1.03 -11.60
C LYS A 24 -1.40 0.24 -11.46
N LEU A 25 -2.16 0.61 -12.47
CA LEU A 25 -3.07 1.75 -12.42
C LEU A 25 -4.27 1.48 -11.50
N ILE A 26 -4.86 0.27 -11.59
CA ILE A 26 -6.04 -0.12 -10.82
C ILE A 26 -5.67 -0.49 -9.37
N CYS A 27 -4.70 -1.38 -9.18
CA CYS A 27 -4.29 -1.84 -7.85
C CYS A 27 -3.33 -0.87 -7.15
N GLY A 28 -2.69 0.05 -7.87
CA GLY A 28 -1.64 0.90 -7.34
C GLY A 28 -0.28 0.18 -7.25
N ARG A 29 0.64 0.80 -6.52
CA ARG A 29 1.98 0.27 -6.22
C ARG A 29 2.25 0.37 -4.72
N PRO A 30 3.00 -0.56 -4.12
CA PRO A 30 3.44 -0.41 -2.74
C PRO A 30 4.35 0.82 -2.60
N ILE A 31 4.28 1.49 -1.46
CA ILE A 31 4.99 2.75 -1.20
C ILE A 31 5.79 2.62 0.09
N ILE A 32 7.09 2.95 0.02
CA ILE A 32 7.96 2.96 1.19
C ILE A 32 7.73 4.26 1.97
N VAL A 33 7.31 4.13 3.22
CA VAL A 33 7.03 5.26 4.12
C VAL A 33 8.10 5.43 5.20
N ILE A 34 8.87 4.39 5.52
CA ILE A 34 10.07 4.46 6.36
C ILE A 34 11.22 3.76 5.64
N TYR A 35 12.39 4.41 5.63
CA TYR A 35 13.64 3.86 5.12
C TYR A 35 14.76 4.13 6.13
N ASN A 36 15.36 3.07 6.68
CA ASN A 36 16.41 3.10 7.70
C ASN A 36 16.11 4.09 8.84
N GLY A 37 14.95 3.92 9.48
CA GLY A 37 14.49 4.76 10.58
C GLY A 37 14.10 6.19 10.20
N LYS A 38 14.08 6.54 8.91
CA LYS A 38 13.67 7.87 8.42
C LYS A 38 12.33 7.83 7.72
N ILE A 39 11.39 8.62 8.20
CA ILE A 39 10.06 8.77 7.61
C ILE A 39 10.17 9.54 6.28
N GLN A 40 9.56 8.98 5.24
CA GLN A 40 9.48 9.55 3.90
C GLN A 40 8.26 10.49 3.80
N GLN A 41 8.41 11.72 4.28
CA GLN A 41 7.30 12.68 4.38
C GLN A 41 6.61 13.01 3.05
N SER A 42 7.34 12.98 1.94
CA SER A 42 6.78 13.17 0.60
C SER A 42 5.78 12.07 0.23
N GLU A 43 6.09 10.82 0.59
CA GLU A 43 5.25 9.66 0.31
C GLU A 43 4.07 9.58 1.28
N MET A 44 4.28 9.92 2.55
CA MET A 44 3.20 10.10 3.54
C MET A 44 2.15 11.12 3.07
N ARG A 45 2.61 12.26 2.53
CA ARG A 45 1.73 13.30 1.97
C ARG A 45 0.95 12.79 0.75
N ARG A 46 1.58 12.01 -0.12
CA ARG A 46 0.92 11.39 -1.29
C ARG A 46 -0.16 10.40 -0.87
N LEU A 47 0.10 9.62 0.18
CA LEU A 47 -0.84 8.68 0.78
C LEU A 47 -1.93 9.37 1.63
N ARG A 48 -1.81 10.68 1.89
CA ARG A 48 -2.65 11.41 2.85
C ARG A 48 -2.66 10.74 4.23
N MET A 49 -1.53 10.16 4.59
CA MET A 49 -1.32 9.44 5.85
C MET A 49 -0.61 10.37 6.84
N THR A 50 -1.11 10.42 8.06
CA THR A 50 -0.52 11.22 9.14
C THR A 50 0.56 10.44 9.89
N THR A 51 1.36 11.15 10.69
CA THR A 51 2.37 10.48 11.53
C THR A 51 1.71 9.62 12.61
N GLU A 52 0.54 10.06 13.09
CA GLU A 52 -0.31 9.36 14.04
C GLU A 52 -0.79 8.01 13.46
N ASP A 53 -1.27 8.00 12.21
CA ASP A 53 -1.67 6.77 11.51
C ASP A 53 -0.49 5.80 11.36
N LEU A 54 0.70 6.30 11.06
CA LEU A 54 1.91 5.49 10.92
C LEU A 54 2.31 4.87 12.26
N CYS A 55 2.33 5.67 13.33
CA CYS A 55 2.61 5.20 14.67
C CYS A 55 1.57 4.20 15.17
N GLU A 56 0.29 4.38 14.84
CA GLU A 56 -0.76 3.40 15.14
C GLU A 56 -0.49 2.07 14.44
N GLN A 57 -0.25 2.09 13.12
CA GLN A 57 0.01 0.88 12.35
C GLN A 57 1.30 0.17 12.77
N LEU A 58 2.35 0.90 13.16
CA LEU A 58 3.56 0.33 13.73
C LEU A 58 3.30 -0.36 15.08
N ARG A 59 2.50 0.27 15.96
CA ARG A 59 2.12 -0.33 17.25
C ARG A 59 1.29 -1.61 17.09
N GLN A 60 0.40 -1.67 16.09
CA GLN A 60 -0.33 -2.89 15.74
C GLN A 60 0.58 -4.04 15.26
N LYS A 61 1.85 -3.74 14.97
CA LYS A 61 2.91 -4.70 14.57
C LYS A 61 3.98 -4.89 15.65
N ASP A 62 3.70 -4.47 16.89
CA ASP A 62 4.63 -4.53 18.03
C ASP A 62 5.93 -3.73 17.80
N VAL A 63 5.86 -2.65 17.00
CA VAL A 63 6.96 -1.72 16.76
C VAL A 63 6.68 -0.39 17.46
N PHE A 64 7.49 -0.09 18.48
CA PHE A 64 7.33 1.13 19.30
C PHE A 64 8.36 2.22 18.99
N SER A 65 9.43 1.87 18.28
CA SER A 65 10.48 2.79 17.86
C SER A 65 10.61 2.76 16.35
N ILE A 66 10.51 3.94 15.73
CA ILE A 66 10.73 4.12 14.29
C ILE A 66 12.19 3.82 13.91
N GLN A 67 13.12 4.02 14.85
CA GLN A 67 14.55 3.82 14.62
C GLN A 67 14.91 2.34 14.39
N ASP A 68 14.07 1.42 14.88
CA ASP A 68 14.26 -0.03 14.75
C ASP A 68 13.69 -0.60 13.44
N VAL A 69 13.29 0.28 12.51
CA VAL A 69 12.64 -0.10 11.26
C VAL A 69 13.58 0.17 10.08
N ALA A 70 14.10 -0.88 9.45
CA ALA A 70 14.78 -0.76 8.16
C ALA A 70 13.81 -0.32 7.05
N TYR A 71 12.64 -0.94 6.96
CA TYR A 71 11.62 -0.56 5.96
C TYR A 71 10.21 -0.66 6.53
N ALA A 72 9.40 0.37 6.27
CA ALA A 72 7.95 0.27 6.37
C ALA A 72 7.33 0.56 5.02
N ILE A 73 6.48 -0.35 4.56
CA ILE A 73 5.89 -0.36 3.22
C ILE A 73 4.37 -0.37 3.37
N VAL A 74 3.71 0.62 2.78
CA VAL A 74 2.25 0.63 2.63
C VAL A 74 1.91 -0.16 1.38
N GLU A 75 1.25 -1.29 1.56
CA GLU A 75 0.78 -2.15 0.50
C GLU A 75 -0.41 -1.52 -0.25
N THR A 76 -0.72 -2.06 -1.43
CA THR A 76 -1.84 -1.60 -2.27
C THR A 76 -3.21 -1.72 -1.62
N ASN A 77 -3.34 -2.55 -0.59
CA ASN A 77 -4.56 -2.70 0.21
C ASN A 77 -4.61 -1.76 1.43
N GLY A 78 -3.64 -0.84 1.56
CA GLY A 78 -3.53 0.11 2.66
C GLY A 78 -2.90 -0.42 3.95
N LYS A 79 -2.49 -1.70 3.99
CA LYS A 79 -1.84 -2.29 5.17
C LYS A 79 -0.36 -1.96 5.21
N LEU A 80 0.18 -1.79 6.42
CA LEU A 80 1.62 -1.64 6.64
C LEU A 80 2.31 -3.01 6.78
N SER A 81 3.36 -3.19 5.98
CA SER A 81 4.38 -4.23 6.13
C SER A 81 5.62 -3.60 6.77
N VAL A 82 6.19 -4.24 7.79
CA VAL A 82 7.39 -3.74 8.50
C VAL A 82 8.49 -4.78 8.39
N ILE A 83 9.69 -4.32 8.02
CA ILE A 83 10.93 -5.08 8.00
C ILE A 83 11.87 -4.39 8.98
N LYS A 84 12.36 -5.16 9.96
CA LYS A 84 13.35 -4.71 10.94
C LYS A 84 14.73 -4.66 10.31
#